data_AF-A0A7K7Q752-F1
#
_entry.id   AF-A0A7K7Q752-F1
#
_cell.length_a   1.000
_cell.length_b   1.000
_cell.length_c   1.000
_cell.angle_alpha   90.00
_cell.angle_beta   90.00
_cell.angle_gamma   90.00
#
_symmetry.space_group_name_H-M   'P 1'
#
loop_
_entity.id
_entity.type
_entity.pdbx_description
1 polymer ?
#
loop_
_entity_poly.entity_id
_entity_poly.type
_entity_poly.pdbx_seq_one_letter_code
_entity_poly.pdbx_strand_id
1 'polypeptide(L)'
;MGVTRQKHAKKIMGFYKHNFQFREPFQVLLDGTFCQAALRNKIQIREQLPGYLDGAAQLCTTRCVIKELESLGKALYGAKLIAQRFHLRNCSHHKNPVSGSTCLLSMIEDGNPHHFFIATQDQDLSNKVKKKPGIPLLFIIQNTMVLDKPSPKSLAFVQKLQTNQLVPEYQKQSIVELKEKEGLVKQEGEKRRKRKRAGGPNPLSCLKKKKKKTQEGQEPSAEKKKRRKRKRNR
;
A
#
# COMPACT_ATOMS: atom_id res chain seq x y z
N MET A 1 7.34 -19.05 2.73
CA MET A 1 6.91 -17.66 3.02
C MET A 1 7.43 -16.60 2.04
N GLY A 2 8.51 -16.79 1.26
CA GLY A 2 9.03 -15.76 0.33
C GLY A 2 8.21 -15.51 -0.95
N VAL A 3 7.46 -16.52 -1.41
CA VAL A 3 6.73 -16.50 -2.69
C VAL A 3 5.61 -15.45 -2.72
N THR A 4 4.93 -15.18 -1.59
CA THR A 4 3.84 -14.19 -1.53
C THR A 4 4.36 -12.76 -1.63
N ARG A 5 5.51 -12.46 -1.02
CA ARG A 5 6.16 -11.14 -1.08
C ARG A 5 6.63 -10.81 -2.50
N GLN A 6 7.27 -11.75 -3.18
CA GLN A 6 7.65 -11.56 -4.59
C GLN A 6 6.42 -11.42 -5.49
N LYS A 7 5.36 -12.22 -5.28
CA LYS A 7 4.09 -12.05 -6.02
C LYS A 7 3.49 -10.65 -5.86
N HIS A 8 3.52 -10.08 -4.65
CA HIS A 8 3.07 -8.71 -4.43
C HIS A 8 3.95 -7.69 -5.16
N ALA A 9 5.28 -7.83 -5.08
CA ALA A 9 6.20 -6.96 -5.81
C ALA A 9 5.95 -7.03 -7.32
N LYS A 10 5.83 -8.24 -7.89
CA LYS A 10 5.51 -8.42 -9.32
C LYS A 10 4.22 -7.73 -9.73
N LYS A 11 3.16 -7.85 -8.91
CA LYS A 11 1.88 -7.16 -9.17
C LYS A 11 2.03 -5.64 -9.17
N ILE A 12 2.75 -5.09 -8.19
CA ILE A 12 2.98 -3.65 -8.07
C ILE A 12 3.88 -3.16 -9.22
N MET A 13 4.94 -3.90 -9.55
CA MET A 13 5.83 -3.61 -10.67
C MET A 13 5.08 -3.62 -12.00
N GLY A 14 4.18 -4.59 -12.22
CA GLY A 14 3.30 -4.60 -13.39
C GLY A 14 2.47 -3.32 -13.51
N PHE A 15 1.90 -2.83 -12.40
CA PHE A 15 1.18 -1.56 -12.39
C PHE A 15 2.04 -0.38 -12.85
N TYR A 16 3.30 -0.27 -12.39
CA TYR A 16 4.20 0.80 -12.80
C TYR A 16 4.75 0.64 -14.23
N LYS A 17 5.05 -0.59 -14.66
CA LYS A 17 5.48 -0.90 -16.03
C LYS A 17 4.40 -0.52 -17.06
N HIS A 18 3.15 -0.90 -16.81
CA HIS A 18 2.05 -0.66 -17.76
C HIS A 18 1.56 0.79 -17.77
N ASN A 19 1.41 1.42 -16.60
CA ASN A 19 0.75 2.73 -16.52
C ASN A 19 1.73 3.91 -16.52
N PHE A 20 2.96 3.70 -16.04
CA PHE A 20 3.97 4.75 -15.89
C PHE A 20 5.26 4.43 -16.67
N GLN A 21 5.21 3.44 -17.58
CA GLN A 21 6.27 3.13 -18.54
C GLN A 21 7.65 2.84 -17.93
N PHE A 22 7.69 2.29 -16.71
CA PHE A 22 8.93 1.88 -16.08
C PHE A 22 9.64 0.79 -16.87
N ARG A 23 10.96 0.96 -17.09
CA ARG A 23 11.82 0.03 -17.83
C ARG A 23 13.04 -0.36 -17.02
N GLU A 24 13.61 -1.49 -17.38
CA GLU A 24 14.87 -1.96 -16.81
C GLU A 24 16.06 -1.28 -17.51
N PRO A 25 17.16 -0.98 -16.78
CA PRO A 25 17.35 -1.21 -15.35
C PRO A 25 16.59 -0.21 -14.46
N PHE A 26 15.92 -0.71 -13.42
CA PHE A 26 15.17 0.13 -12.48
C PHE A 26 16.10 1.01 -11.67
N GLN A 27 15.92 2.31 -11.75
CA GLN A 27 16.77 3.26 -11.04
C GLN A 27 16.23 3.52 -9.65
N VAL A 28 17.00 3.18 -8.62
CA VAL A 28 16.57 3.29 -7.23
C VAL A 28 17.44 4.33 -6.52
N LEU A 29 16.83 5.45 -6.15
CA LEU A 29 17.47 6.50 -5.36
C LEU A 29 17.40 6.14 -3.87
N LEU A 30 18.57 5.98 -3.27
CA LEU A 30 18.74 5.61 -1.87
C LEU A 30 19.01 6.84 -1.02
N ASP A 31 18.23 6.94 0.07
CA ASP A 31 18.43 7.92 1.13
C ASP A 31 19.36 7.37 2.24
N GLY A 32 19.92 8.27 3.04
CA GLY A 32 20.80 7.92 4.16
C GLY A 32 20.11 7.08 5.22
N THR A 33 18.83 7.38 5.50
CA THR A 33 18.01 6.63 6.45
C THR A 33 17.81 5.17 6.03
N PHE A 34 17.63 4.92 4.73
CA PHE A 34 17.50 3.59 4.17
C PHE A 34 18.82 2.80 4.25
N CYS A 35 19.94 3.45 3.92
CA CYS A 35 21.26 2.85 4.05
C CYS A 35 21.58 2.46 5.50
N GLN A 36 21.23 3.31 6.45
CA GLN A 36 21.40 3.01 7.89
C GLN A 36 20.52 1.83 8.32
N ALA A 37 19.26 1.78 7.87
CA ALA A 37 18.38 0.65 8.16
C ALA A 37 18.87 -0.66 7.53
N ALA A 38 19.43 -0.60 6.32
CA ALA A 38 20.04 -1.76 5.67
C ALA A 38 21.25 -2.27 6.46
N LEU A 39 22.11 -1.36 6.93
CA LEU A 39 23.26 -1.72 7.78
C LEU A 39 22.81 -2.39 9.08
N ARG A 40 21.84 -1.80 9.78
CA ARG A 40 21.31 -2.33 11.06
C ARG A 40 20.76 -3.74 10.92
N ASN A 41 20.05 -4.00 9.82
CA ASN A 41 19.43 -5.29 9.56
C ASN A 41 20.33 -6.25 8.78
N LYS A 42 21.56 -5.85 8.42
CA LYS A 42 22.51 -6.66 7.63
C LYS A 42 21.95 -7.08 6.26
N ILE A 43 21.22 -6.16 5.60
CA ILE A 43 20.63 -6.38 4.28
C ILE A 43 21.62 -5.96 3.20
N GLN A 44 21.96 -6.90 2.32
CA GLN A 44 22.77 -6.63 1.12
C GLN A 44 21.88 -6.10 -0.01
N ILE A 45 21.78 -4.77 -0.10
CA ILE A 45 20.87 -4.08 -1.05
C ILE A 45 21.16 -4.50 -2.51
N ARG A 46 22.44 -4.54 -2.91
CA ARG A 46 22.88 -4.85 -4.29
C ARG A 46 22.46 -6.24 -4.77
N GLU A 47 22.50 -7.22 -3.87
CA GLU A 47 22.21 -8.63 -4.20
C GLU A 47 20.71 -8.92 -4.08
N GLN A 48 20.08 -8.43 -3.01
CA GLN A 48 18.69 -8.77 -2.71
C GLN A 48 17.68 -7.97 -3.52
N LEU A 49 17.99 -6.73 -3.93
CA LEU A 49 17.00 -5.86 -4.58
C LEU A 49 16.63 -6.33 -6.00
N PRO A 50 17.58 -6.69 -6.89
CA PRO A 50 17.24 -7.19 -8.23
C PRO A 50 16.37 -8.45 -8.18
N GLY A 51 16.69 -9.40 -7.30
CA GLY A 51 15.90 -10.63 -7.11
C GLY A 51 14.52 -10.38 -6.45
N TYR A 52 14.34 -9.25 -5.76
CA TYR A 52 13.04 -8.85 -5.22
C TYR A 52 12.15 -8.15 -6.25
N LEU A 53 12.75 -7.29 -7.09
CA LEU A 53 12.05 -6.59 -8.17
C LEU A 53 11.81 -7.44 -9.42
N ASP A 54 12.43 -8.63 -9.49
CA ASP A 54 12.35 -9.54 -10.65
C ASP A 54 12.85 -8.87 -11.93
N GLY A 55 13.95 -8.11 -11.83
CA GLY A 55 14.55 -7.36 -12.93
C GLY A 55 15.82 -6.62 -12.51
N ALA A 56 16.58 -6.13 -13.50
CA ALA A 56 17.83 -5.42 -13.23
C ALA A 56 17.56 -4.10 -12.49
N ALA A 57 18.34 -3.81 -11.45
CA ALA A 57 18.20 -2.59 -10.66
C ALA A 57 19.53 -1.84 -10.56
N GLN A 58 19.51 -0.56 -10.91
CA GLN A 58 20.63 0.36 -10.76
C GLN A 58 20.45 1.18 -9.48
N LEU A 59 21.23 0.83 -8.47
CA LEU A 59 21.28 1.55 -7.20
C LEU A 59 22.02 2.87 -7.35
N CYS A 60 21.37 3.96 -6.95
CA CYS A 60 21.88 5.31 -7.08
C CYS A 60 21.74 6.08 -5.76
N THR A 61 22.59 7.07 -5.55
CA THR A 61 22.44 8.10 -4.51
C THR A 61 22.81 9.47 -5.07
N THR A 62 22.65 10.53 -4.29
CA THR A 62 23.00 11.90 -4.70
C THR A 62 24.13 12.46 -3.85
N ARG A 63 24.83 13.47 -4.38
CA ARG A 63 25.89 14.17 -3.64
C ARG A 63 25.35 14.84 -2.37
N CYS A 64 24.11 15.33 -2.39
CA CYS A 64 23.46 15.90 -1.21
C CYS A 64 23.29 14.88 -0.09
N VAL A 65 22.82 13.66 -0.39
CA VAL A 65 22.67 12.60 0.60
C VAL A 65 24.02 12.22 1.21
N ILE A 66 25.09 12.14 0.39
CA ILE A 66 26.43 11.86 0.91
C ILE A 66 26.91 12.99 1.84
N LYS A 67 26.74 14.25 1.45
CA LYS A 67 27.14 15.41 2.27
C LYS A 67 26.32 15.52 3.57
N GLU A 68 25.04 15.19 3.52
CA GLU A 68 24.20 15.10 4.72
C GLU A 68 24.73 14.03 5.68
N LEU A 69 25.02 12.83 5.18
CA LEU A 69 25.60 11.76 5.99
C LEU A 69 26.99 12.12 6.54
N GLU A 70 27.78 12.89 5.80
CA GLU A 70 29.05 13.45 6.29
C GLU A 70 28.86 14.41 7.45
N SER A 71 27.87 15.31 7.34
CA SER A 71 27.55 16.30 8.39
C SER A 71 27.06 15.66 9.69
N LEU A 72 26.37 14.52 9.58
CA LEU A 72 25.87 13.75 10.72
C LEU A 72 26.98 12.91 11.41
N GLY A 73 28.17 12.86 10.82
CA GLY A 73 29.39 12.39 11.46
C GLY A 73 29.45 10.87 11.75
N LYS A 74 30.11 10.52 12.85
CA LYS A 74 30.52 9.13 13.17
C LYS A 74 29.33 8.17 13.31
N ALA A 75 28.18 8.64 13.76
CA ALA A 75 27.01 7.80 14.01
C ALA A 75 26.46 7.14 12.73
N LEU A 76 26.60 7.79 11.58
CA LEU A 76 26.09 7.32 10.28
C LEU A 76 27.21 7.02 9.28
N TYR A 77 28.45 6.85 9.76
CA TYR A 77 29.61 6.57 8.91
C TYR A 77 29.43 5.28 8.09
N GLY A 78 28.84 4.23 8.68
CA GLY A 78 28.56 2.99 7.95
C GLY A 78 27.54 3.18 6.83
N ALA A 79 26.49 3.99 7.05
CA ALA A 79 25.52 4.35 6.01
C ALA A 79 26.18 5.15 4.87
N LYS A 80 27.09 6.08 5.20
CA LYS A 80 27.89 6.82 4.22
C LYS A 80 28.70 5.89 3.32
N LEU A 81 29.42 4.92 3.90
CA LEU A 81 30.22 3.97 3.14
C LEU A 81 29.37 3.11 2.20
N ILE A 82 28.17 2.71 2.63
CA ILE A 82 27.22 1.99 1.77
C ILE A 82 26.77 2.88 0.62
N ALA A 83 26.34 4.12 0.90
CA ALA A 83 25.86 5.05 -0.11
C ALA A 83 26.95 5.36 -1.16
N GLN A 84 28.21 5.52 -0.75
CA GLN A 84 29.34 5.79 -1.64
C GLN A 84 29.66 4.66 -2.63
N ARG A 85 29.23 3.41 -2.35
CA ARG A 85 29.42 2.28 -3.27
C ARG A 85 28.43 2.29 -4.44
N PHE A 86 27.36 3.08 -4.36
CA PHE A 86 26.33 3.14 -5.38
C PHE A 86 26.57 4.28 -6.37
N HIS A 87 25.87 4.22 -7.51
CA HIS A 87 26.09 5.17 -8.58
C HIS A 87 25.67 6.59 -8.17
N LEU A 88 26.52 7.58 -8.44
CA LEU A 88 26.21 8.97 -8.13
C LEU A 88 25.36 9.60 -9.23
N ARG A 89 24.14 10.02 -8.87
CA ARG A 89 23.29 10.83 -9.73
C ARG A 89 23.54 12.31 -9.49
N ASN A 90 23.67 13.04 -10.58
CA ASN A 90 23.82 14.49 -10.56
C ASN A 90 22.46 15.12 -10.24
N CYS A 91 22.46 15.98 -9.23
CA CYS A 91 21.33 16.82 -8.84
C CYS A 91 21.67 18.29 -9.14
N SER A 92 20.64 19.14 -9.25
CA SER A 92 20.78 20.60 -9.45
C SER A 92 21.57 21.30 -8.33
N HIS A 93 21.63 20.71 -7.14
CA HIS A 93 22.23 21.27 -5.92
C HIS A 93 23.75 21.09 -5.80
N HIS A 94 24.48 21.08 -6.92
CA HIS A 94 25.92 20.79 -6.91
C HIS A 94 26.74 21.84 -6.13
N LYS A 95 26.39 23.12 -6.30
CA LYS A 95 27.08 24.26 -5.66
C LYS A 95 26.70 24.39 -4.20
N ASN A 96 25.40 24.38 -3.91
CA ASN A 96 24.84 24.55 -2.58
C ASN A 96 24.11 23.26 -2.17
N PRO A 97 24.76 22.38 -1.39
CA PRO A 97 24.15 21.14 -0.93
C PRO A 97 22.97 21.43 -0.02
N VAL A 98 21.85 20.76 -0.29
CA VAL A 98 20.66 20.77 0.55
C VAL A 98 20.51 19.41 1.26
N SER A 99 19.49 19.27 2.11
CA SER A 99 19.19 17.99 2.76
C SER A 99 18.89 16.89 1.74
N GLY A 100 19.13 15.63 2.09
CA GLY A 100 18.87 14.49 1.22
C GLY A 100 17.40 14.43 0.81
N SER A 101 16.49 14.67 1.76
CA SER A 101 15.05 14.67 1.51
C SER A 101 14.61 15.73 0.51
N THR A 102 15.12 16.97 0.60
CA THR A 102 14.79 18.04 -0.35
C THR A 102 15.39 17.77 -1.73
N CYS A 103 16.61 17.24 -1.78
CA CYS A 103 17.25 16.84 -3.03
C CYS A 103 16.50 15.72 -3.76
N LEU A 104 16.07 14.68 -3.04
CA LEU A 104 15.29 13.59 -3.64
C LEU A 104 13.93 14.07 -4.15
N LEU A 105 13.30 15.03 -3.48
CA LEU A 105 12.02 15.61 -3.90
C LEU A 105 12.14 16.46 -5.18
N SER A 106 13.25 17.19 -5.36
CA SER A 106 13.50 17.99 -6.56
C SER A 106 13.76 17.10 -7.78
N MET A 107 14.42 15.94 -7.58
CA MET A 107 14.68 14.97 -8.66
C MET A 107 13.39 14.34 -9.24
N ILE A 108 12.29 14.42 -8.50
CA ILE A 108 10.97 13.88 -8.88
C ILE A 108 9.90 14.99 -8.99
N GLU A 109 10.29 16.25 -9.13
CA GLU A 109 9.37 17.38 -9.19
C GLU A 109 8.49 17.35 -10.44
N ASP A 110 9.10 17.11 -11.60
CA ASP A 110 8.44 17.12 -12.90
C ASP A 110 7.77 15.78 -13.25
N GLY A 111 7.04 15.20 -12.29
CA GLY A 111 6.33 13.94 -12.53
C GLY A 111 7.23 12.71 -12.71
N ASN A 112 8.44 12.74 -12.13
CA ASN A 112 9.43 11.66 -12.18
C ASN A 112 9.88 11.27 -13.61
N PRO A 113 10.52 12.20 -14.35
CA PRO A 113 10.85 12.00 -15.77
C PRO A 113 11.83 10.84 -16.01
N HIS A 114 12.67 10.53 -15.02
CA HIS A 114 13.67 9.47 -15.09
C HIS A 114 13.21 8.14 -14.49
N HIS A 115 11.94 8.03 -14.08
CA HIS A 115 11.35 6.81 -13.52
C HIS A 115 12.14 6.26 -12.32
N PHE A 116 12.46 7.14 -11.37
CA PHE A 116 13.12 6.75 -10.13
C PHE A 116 12.16 6.04 -9.17
N PHE A 117 12.67 5.02 -8.50
CA PHE A 117 12.16 4.52 -7.23
C PHE A 117 12.81 5.31 -6.12
N ILE A 118 12.04 5.64 -5.08
CA ILE A 118 12.58 6.26 -3.87
C ILE A 118 12.67 5.21 -2.77
N ALA A 119 13.86 5.02 -2.21
CA ALA A 119 14.10 4.10 -1.10
C ALA A 119 14.48 4.91 0.15
N THR A 120 13.55 5.01 1.11
CA THR A 120 13.68 5.83 2.31
C THR A 120 13.02 5.17 3.52
N GLN A 121 13.46 5.55 4.72
CA GLN A 121 12.77 5.25 5.98
C GLN A 121 12.21 6.50 6.66
N ASP A 122 12.42 7.68 6.07
CA ASP A 122 11.83 8.92 6.54
C ASP A 122 10.34 8.97 6.17
N GLN A 123 9.50 9.15 7.20
CA GLN A 123 8.05 9.26 7.03
C GLN A 123 7.66 10.55 6.35
N ASP A 124 8.36 11.66 6.60
CA ASP A 124 8.04 12.96 6.02
C ASP A 124 8.31 12.97 4.52
N LEU A 125 9.48 12.46 4.11
CA LEU A 125 9.78 12.24 2.71
C LEU A 125 8.78 11.27 2.06
N SER A 126 8.49 10.14 2.70
CA SER A 126 7.52 9.15 2.19
C SER A 126 6.14 9.78 1.96
N ASN A 127 5.64 10.57 2.90
CA ASN A 127 4.35 11.25 2.79
C ASN A 127 4.33 12.27 1.66
N LYS A 128 5.43 13.02 1.46
CA LYS A 128 5.56 13.97 0.34
C LYS A 128 5.60 13.24 -1.00
N VAL A 129 6.33 12.13 -1.10
CA VAL A 129 6.39 11.30 -2.32
C VAL A 129 5.02 10.71 -2.64
N LYS A 130 4.27 10.20 -1.65
CA LYS A 130 2.92 9.63 -1.84
C LYS A 130 1.90 10.62 -2.41
N LYS A 131 2.11 11.93 -2.22
CA LYS A 131 1.25 12.97 -2.80
C LYS A 131 1.41 13.09 -4.32
N LYS A 132 2.58 12.69 -4.85
CA LYS A 132 2.86 12.67 -6.28
C LYS A 132 2.45 11.30 -6.89
N PRO A 133 1.80 11.27 -8.07
CA PRO A 133 1.51 10.02 -8.75
C PRO A 133 2.76 9.44 -9.44
N GLY A 134 2.79 8.12 -9.63
CA GLY A 134 3.79 7.47 -10.49
C GLY A 134 5.17 7.24 -9.88
N ILE A 135 5.35 7.48 -8.58
CA ILE A 135 6.61 7.22 -7.89
C ILE A 135 6.47 5.99 -6.98
N PRO A 136 7.21 4.91 -7.23
CA PRO A 136 7.28 3.76 -6.33
C PRO A 136 8.16 4.06 -5.12
N LEU A 137 7.73 3.56 -3.95
CA LEU A 137 8.43 3.71 -2.68
C LEU A 137 8.92 2.36 -2.16
N LEU A 138 10.17 2.31 -1.71
CA LEU A 138 10.80 1.16 -1.07
C LEU A 138 11.14 1.48 0.38
N PHE A 139 10.84 0.55 1.28
CA PHE A 139 11.16 0.65 2.71
C PHE A 139 11.72 -0.69 3.21
N ILE A 140 12.33 -0.70 4.39
CA ILE A 140 12.77 -1.93 5.06
C ILE A 140 11.86 -2.20 6.26
N ILE A 141 11.20 -3.36 6.27
CA ILE A 141 10.51 -3.87 7.46
C ILE A 141 11.30 -5.07 7.98
N GLN A 142 11.72 -4.97 9.24
CA GLN A 142 12.56 -5.98 9.90
C GLN A 142 13.79 -6.29 9.04
N ASN A 143 13.91 -7.51 8.53
CA ASN A 143 15.05 -7.95 7.73
C ASN A 143 14.77 -8.01 6.21
N THR A 144 13.75 -7.30 5.72
CA THR A 144 13.33 -7.38 4.31
C THR A 144 12.99 -6.04 3.70
N MET A 145 13.38 -5.83 2.44
CA MET A 145 12.96 -4.70 1.62
C MET A 145 11.55 -4.93 1.06
N VAL A 146 10.69 -3.93 1.12
CA VAL A 146 9.30 -4.06 0.67
C VAL A 146 8.95 -2.86 -0.20
N LEU A 147 8.34 -3.16 -1.34
CA LEU A 147 7.79 -2.18 -2.27
C LEU A 147 6.39 -1.81 -1.78
N ASP A 148 6.15 -0.51 -1.58
CA ASP A 148 4.86 -0.01 -1.14
C ASP A 148 3.79 -0.22 -2.22
N LYS A 149 2.55 -0.32 -1.78
CA LYS A 149 1.42 -0.33 -2.70
C LYS A 149 1.36 1.03 -3.43
N PRO A 150 0.87 1.06 -4.68
CA PRO A 150 0.71 2.31 -5.40
C PRO A 150 -0.09 3.33 -4.59
N SER A 151 0.39 4.58 -4.57
CA SER A 151 -0.26 5.63 -3.81
C SER A 151 -1.71 5.83 -4.29
N PRO A 152 -2.64 6.25 -3.42
CA PRO A 152 -4.01 6.56 -3.83
C PRO A 152 -4.06 7.59 -4.97
N LYS A 153 -3.09 8.53 -4.99
CA LYS A 153 -2.92 9.51 -6.07
C LYS A 153 -2.52 8.85 -7.39
N SER A 154 -1.60 7.88 -7.37
CA SER A 154 -1.23 7.10 -8.56
C SER A 154 -2.42 6.31 -9.11
N LEU A 155 -3.20 5.67 -8.23
CA LEU A 155 -4.40 4.93 -8.62
C LEU A 155 -5.45 5.86 -9.24
N ALA A 156 -5.73 7.00 -8.59
CA ALA A 156 -6.68 7.99 -9.10
C ALA A 156 -6.23 8.59 -10.45
N PHE A 157 -4.92 8.81 -10.64
CA PHE A 157 -4.37 9.28 -11.91
C PHE A 157 -4.62 8.27 -13.03
N VAL A 158 -4.29 6.99 -12.81
CA VAL A 158 -4.54 5.92 -13.79
C VAL A 158 -6.03 5.75 -14.10
N GLN A 159 -6.88 5.80 -13.07
CA GLN A 159 -8.33 5.73 -13.26
C GLN A 159 -8.85 6.89 -14.12
N LYS A 160 -8.36 8.12 -13.91
CA LYS A 160 -8.71 9.28 -14.74
C LYS A 160 -8.25 9.12 -16.19
N LEU A 161 -7.04 8.60 -16.41
CA LEU A 161 -6.55 8.34 -17.76
C LEU A 161 -7.40 7.27 -18.47
N GLN A 162 -7.72 6.18 -17.77
CA GLN A 162 -8.56 5.11 -18.29
C GLN A 162 -9.98 5.59 -18.62
N THR A 163 -10.62 6.36 -17.74
CA THR A 163 -11.97 6.89 -18.01
C THR A 163 -12.01 7.91 -19.13
N ASN A 164 -10.90 8.60 -19.40
CA ASN A 164 -10.78 9.51 -20.54
C ASN A 164 -10.53 8.75 -21.85
N GLN A 165 -9.73 7.67 -21.82
CA GLN A 165 -9.49 6.82 -22.99
C GLN A 165 -10.70 5.97 -23.37
N LEU A 166 -11.45 5.45 -22.39
CA LEU A 166 -12.56 4.54 -22.64
C LEU A 166 -13.85 5.24 -23.10
N VAL A 167 -14.07 6.49 -22.66
CA VAL A 167 -15.28 7.24 -23.02
C VAL A 167 -14.88 8.68 -23.37
N PRO A 168 -14.94 9.06 -24.65
CA PRO A 168 -14.74 10.43 -25.09
C PRO A 168 -15.69 11.41 -24.37
N GLU A 169 -15.27 12.67 -24.19
CA GLU A 169 -16.07 13.66 -23.46
C GLU A 169 -17.44 13.92 -24.09
N TYR A 170 -17.53 13.94 -25.43
CA TYR A 170 -18.81 14.09 -26.14
C TYR A 170 -19.81 12.98 -25.77
N GLN A 171 -19.32 11.75 -25.58
CA GLN A 171 -20.17 10.61 -25.26
C GLN A 171 -20.63 10.67 -23.80
N LYS A 172 -19.79 11.21 -22.90
CA LYS A 172 -20.19 11.51 -21.51
C LYS A 172 -21.30 12.57 -21.48
N GLN A 173 -21.16 13.66 -22.24
CA GLN A 173 -22.15 14.73 -22.33
C GLN A 173 -23.48 14.21 -22.90
N SER A 174 -23.42 13.48 -24.01
CA SER A 174 -24.60 12.87 -24.63
C SER A 174 -25.34 11.91 -23.67
N ILE A 175 -24.63 11.10 -22.90
CA ILE A 175 -25.25 10.22 -21.89
C ILE A 175 -25.92 11.02 -20.77
N VAL A 176 -25.36 12.17 -20.36
CA VAL A 176 -25.98 13.05 -19.36
C VAL A 176 -27.27 13.67 -19.90
N GLU A 177 -27.23 14.23 -21.11
CA GLU A 177 -28.40 14.79 -21.78
C GLU A 177 -29.51 13.74 -21.96
N LEU A 178 -29.14 12.52 -22.37
CA LEU A 178 -30.10 11.42 -22.51
C LEU A 178 -30.70 11.03 -21.16
N LYS A 179 -29.92 11.01 -20.07
CA LYS A 179 -30.45 10.74 -18.71
C LYS A 179 -31.37 11.84 -18.21
N GLU A 180 -31.11 13.09 -18.58
CA GLU A 180 -31.99 14.24 -18.26
C GLU A 180 -33.30 14.16 -19.04
N LYS A 181 -33.24 13.88 -20.35
CA LYS A 181 -34.42 13.67 -21.21
C LYS A 181 -35.30 12.51 -20.75
N GLU A 182 -34.68 11.41 -20.31
CA GLU A 182 -35.37 10.22 -19.79
C GLU A 182 -35.81 10.38 -18.32
N GLY A 183 -35.56 11.52 -17.68
CA GLY A 183 -35.96 11.77 -16.28
C GLY A 183 -35.28 10.86 -15.25
N LEU A 184 -34.14 10.25 -15.61
CA LEU A 184 -33.39 9.31 -14.77
C LEU A 184 -32.45 10.01 -13.78
N VAL A 185 -32.33 11.33 -13.85
CA VAL A 185 -31.59 12.14 -12.88
C VAL A 185 -32.40 12.21 -11.59
N LYS A 186 -32.02 11.40 -10.60
CA LYS A 186 -32.56 11.52 -9.25
C LYS A 186 -32.10 12.85 -8.65
N GLN A 187 -33.02 13.80 -8.49
CA GLN A 187 -32.81 14.89 -7.54
C GLN A 187 -32.46 14.28 -6.18
N GLU A 188 -31.44 14.81 -5.50
CA GLU A 188 -31.02 14.37 -4.16
C GLU A 188 -32.04 14.74 -3.05
N GLY A 189 -33.34 14.67 -3.37
CA GLY A 189 -34.46 14.80 -2.45
C GLY A 189 -34.95 13.43 -1.98
N GLU A 190 -34.86 13.23 -0.67
CA GLU A 190 -35.51 12.18 0.12
C GLU A 190 -35.06 10.72 -0.09
N LYS A 191 -34.10 10.32 0.77
CA LYS A 191 -33.94 8.92 1.17
C LYS A 191 -35.26 8.42 1.77
N ARG A 192 -36.11 7.79 0.96
CA ARG A 192 -37.28 7.04 1.46
C ARG A 192 -36.81 6.08 2.54
N ARG A 193 -37.23 6.31 3.79
CA ARG A 193 -36.97 5.42 4.92
C ARG A 193 -37.49 4.02 4.54
N LYS A 194 -36.59 3.03 4.45
CA LYS A 194 -36.99 1.64 4.26
C LYS A 194 -37.89 1.26 5.45
N ARG A 195 -39.17 0.98 5.20
CA ARG A 195 -40.07 0.41 6.22
C ARG A 195 -39.43 -0.88 6.73
N LYS A 196 -39.27 -0.98 8.04
CA LYS A 196 -38.83 -2.23 8.70
C LYS A 196 -39.86 -3.30 8.35
N ARG A 197 -39.46 -4.32 7.59
CA ARG A 197 -40.27 -5.53 7.41
C ARG A 197 -40.24 -6.29 8.73
N ALA A 198 -41.39 -6.74 9.20
CA ALA A 198 -41.45 -7.65 10.34
C ALA A 198 -40.63 -8.90 9.98
N GLY A 199 -39.63 -9.22 10.80
CA GLY A 199 -38.82 -10.41 10.61
C GLY A 199 -39.71 -11.64 10.80
N GLY A 200 -39.86 -12.44 9.74
CA GLY A 200 -40.47 -13.76 9.86
C GLY A 200 -39.64 -14.63 10.83
N PRO A 201 -40.26 -15.58 11.54
CA PRO A 201 -39.53 -16.47 12.43
C PRO A 201 -38.39 -17.18 11.69
N ASN A 202 -37.23 -17.27 12.34
CA ASN A 202 -36.03 -17.92 11.81
C ASN A 202 -36.38 -19.35 11.34
N PRO A 203 -36.07 -19.75 10.09
CA PRO A 203 -36.47 -21.04 9.53
C PRO A 203 -35.92 -22.27 10.27
N LEU A 204 -34.97 -22.11 11.20
CA LEU A 204 -34.47 -23.18 12.08
C LEU A 204 -35.33 -23.42 13.34
N SER A 205 -36.37 -22.62 13.59
CA SER A 205 -37.14 -22.63 14.85
C SER A 205 -38.41 -23.50 14.85
N CYS A 206 -38.74 -24.18 13.74
CA CYS A 206 -39.87 -25.13 13.66
C CYS A 206 -39.45 -26.59 13.88
N LEU A 207 -38.76 -26.90 14.99
CA LEU A 207 -38.64 -28.29 15.43
C LEU A 207 -39.93 -28.71 16.13
N LYS A 208 -40.70 -29.59 15.48
CA LYS A 208 -41.91 -30.20 16.06
C LYS A 208 -41.55 -30.95 17.35
N LYS A 209 -42.36 -30.74 18.39
CA LYS A 209 -42.26 -31.45 19.68
C LYS A 209 -42.39 -32.95 19.43
N LYS A 210 -41.33 -33.75 19.67
CA LYS A 210 -41.43 -35.22 19.65
C LYS A 210 -42.41 -35.64 20.75
N LYS A 211 -43.49 -36.33 20.38
CA LYS A 211 -44.40 -36.98 21.35
C LYS A 211 -43.59 -38.03 22.11
N LYS A 212 -43.50 -37.88 23.44
CA LYS A 212 -43.03 -38.95 24.33
C LYS A 212 -44.03 -40.10 24.25
N LYS A 213 -43.56 -41.30 23.94
CA LYS A 213 -44.30 -42.54 24.24
C LYS A 213 -44.29 -42.71 25.75
N THR A 214 -45.47 -42.87 26.33
CA THR A 214 -45.69 -43.29 27.71
C THR A 214 -45.18 -44.73 27.87
N GLN A 215 -44.29 -44.96 28.83
CA GLN A 215 -44.11 -46.25 29.47
C GLN A 215 -43.97 -46.00 30.97
N GLU A 216 -44.79 -46.73 31.72
CA GLU A 216 -44.88 -46.76 33.18
C GLU A 216 -43.64 -47.45 33.78
N GLY A 217 -43.31 -47.09 35.03
CA GLY A 217 -42.61 -47.99 35.95
C GLY A 217 -41.35 -47.46 36.63
N GLN A 218 -41.50 -47.17 37.92
CA GLN A 218 -40.54 -47.30 39.04
C GLN A 218 -39.49 -46.20 39.32
N GLU A 219 -39.68 -45.55 40.48
CA GLU A 219 -38.65 -44.96 41.36
C GLU A 219 -37.86 -46.09 42.08
N PRO A 220 -36.65 -45.88 42.67
CA PRO A 220 -36.30 -44.69 43.46
C PRO A 220 -34.83 -44.19 43.46
N SER A 221 -34.67 -43.08 44.18
CA SER A 221 -33.50 -42.66 44.98
C SER A 221 -32.57 -41.55 44.45
N ALA A 222 -32.55 -40.52 45.30
CA ALA A 222 -31.64 -39.41 45.48
C ALA A 222 -30.22 -39.52 44.88
N GLU A 223 -29.79 -38.45 44.19
CA GLU A 223 -28.59 -37.71 44.62
C GLU A 223 -28.48 -36.31 44.00
N LYS A 224 -28.16 -35.34 44.87
CA LYS A 224 -27.86 -33.93 44.56
C LYS A 224 -26.59 -33.82 43.70
N LYS A 225 -26.57 -32.94 42.68
CA LYS A 225 -25.35 -32.20 42.28
C LYS A 225 -25.63 -30.91 41.48
N LYS A 226 -25.61 -29.81 42.23
CA LYS A 226 -25.04 -28.46 41.96
C LYS A 226 -25.16 -27.87 40.54
N ARG A 227 -26.02 -26.83 40.43
CA ARG A 227 -25.93 -25.75 39.43
C ARG A 227 -24.56 -25.03 39.50
N ARG A 228 -23.76 -25.10 38.43
CA ARG A 228 -22.70 -24.10 38.16
C ARG A 228 -23.21 -23.08 37.15
N LYS A 229 -23.55 -21.87 37.63
CA LYS A 229 -23.70 -20.68 36.79
C LYS A 229 -22.33 -20.32 36.20
N ARG A 230 -22.19 -20.25 34.87
CA ARG A 230 -21.08 -19.53 34.23
C ARG A 230 -21.55 -18.13 33.85
N LYS A 231 -20.92 -17.14 34.50
CA LYS A 231 -21.04 -15.71 34.25
C LYS A 231 -20.73 -15.38 32.80
N ARG A 232 -21.54 -14.49 32.22
CA ARG A 232 -21.26 -13.82 30.95
C ARG A 232 -20.39 -12.62 31.30
N ASN A 233 -19.08 -12.70 31.02
CA ASN A 233 -18.23 -11.51 31.12
C ASN A 233 -18.58 -10.56 29.97
N ARG A 234 -18.69 -9.30 30.36
CA ARG A 234 -18.70 -8.13 29.48
C ARG A 234 -17.27 -7.79 29.12
#